data_AF-A0A3D3JLX6-F1
#
_entry.id   AF-A0A3D3JLX6-F1
#
_cell.length_a   1.000
_cell.length_b   1.000
_cell.length_c   1.000
_cell.angle_alpha   90.00
_cell.angle_beta   90.00
_cell.angle_gamma   90.00
#
_symmetry.space_group_name_H-M   'P 1'
#
loop_
_entity.id
_entity.type
_entity.pdbx_description
1 polymer ?
#
loop_
_entity_poly.entity_id
_entity_poly.type
_entity_poly.pdbx_seq_one_letter_code
_entity_poly.pdbx_strand_id
1 'polypeptide(L)'
;MTKPKIAGLRGKTYPDTVEEQLKVLETEADLQCFKESRERLAADPYRPLYHFSPPENLMNDPNGLCQWQGRYHLFYQFIPEGCEDALWGHTVSDDLVHWRDLPPALYPDKEKQCWSGQTLV
;
A
#
# COMPACT_ATOMS: atom_id res chain seq x y z
N MET A 1 14.63 -12.27 14.45
CA MET A 1 13.82 -11.25 13.78
C MET A 1 13.68 -11.66 12.32
N THR A 2 12.46 -11.99 11.90
CA THR A 2 12.12 -12.37 10.52
C THR A 2 12.32 -11.15 9.63
N LYS A 3 12.98 -11.29 8.47
CA LYS A 3 13.17 -10.17 7.54
C LYS A 3 11.80 -9.66 7.05
N PRO A 4 11.63 -8.34 6.81
CA PRO A 4 10.41 -7.83 6.19
C PRO A 4 10.20 -8.51 4.84
N LYS A 5 8.96 -8.89 4.53
CA LYS A 5 8.61 -9.48 3.23
C LYS A 5 8.63 -8.47 2.09
N ILE A 6 8.41 -7.19 2.41
CA ILE A 6 8.49 -6.07 1.48
C ILE A 6 9.96 -5.82 1.11
N ALA A 7 10.25 -5.67 -0.18
CA ALA A 7 11.59 -5.59 -0.73
C ALA A 7 12.25 -4.24 -0.40
N GLY A 8 12.97 -4.18 0.73
CA GLY A 8 13.76 -3.02 1.16
C GLY A 8 12.89 -1.81 1.51
N LEU A 9 12.91 -1.38 2.79
CA LEU A 9 12.21 -0.19 3.26
C LEU A 9 12.90 1.10 2.75
N ARG A 10 12.96 1.29 1.44
CA ARG A 10 13.51 2.49 0.81
C ARG A 10 12.57 2.90 -0.32
N GLY A 11 12.45 4.22 -0.50
CA GLY A 11 11.68 4.79 -1.59
C GLY A 11 12.07 4.19 -2.94
N LYS A 12 11.08 3.71 -3.67
CA LYS A 12 11.22 3.22 -5.05
C LYS A 12 10.93 4.38 -6.00
N THR A 13 11.70 4.47 -7.08
CA THR A 13 11.45 5.41 -8.16
C THR A 13 10.76 4.67 -9.30
N TYR A 14 9.74 5.28 -9.86
CA TYR A 14 8.99 4.74 -11.00
C TYR A 14 9.17 5.64 -12.23
N PRO A 15 8.94 5.11 -13.45
CA PRO A 15 8.91 5.92 -14.67
C PRO A 15 7.90 7.07 -14.62
N ASP A 16 8.06 8.07 -15.49
CA ASP A 16 7.22 9.27 -15.49
C ASP A 16 5.84 9.06 -16.15
N THR A 17 5.69 8.01 -16.96
CA THR A 17 4.43 7.72 -17.66
C THR A 17 3.63 6.62 -16.99
N VAL A 18 2.31 6.77 -16.93
CA VAL A 18 1.41 5.76 -16.33
C VAL A 18 1.55 4.41 -17.03
N GLU A 19 1.74 4.38 -18.35
CA GLU A 19 1.91 3.14 -19.10
C GLU A 19 3.16 2.37 -18.65
N GLU A 20 4.30 3.05 -18.50
CA GLU A 20 5.54 2.43 -18.05
C GLU A 20 5.48 2.06 -16.57
N GLN A 21 4.83 2.87 -15.74
CA GLN A 21 4.58 2.54 -14.34
C GLN A 21 3.81 1.22 -14.23
N LEU A 22 2.71 1.06 -14.97
CA LEU A 22 1.91 -0.16 -14.96
C LEU A 22 2.73 -1.39 -15.36
N LYS A 23 3.63 -1.27 -16.36
CA LYS A 23 4.54 -2.37 -16.75
C LYS A 23 5.52 -2.75 -15.65
N VAL A 24 6.08 -1.77 -14.93
CA VAL A 24 6.97 -2.04 -13.78
C VAL A 24 6.20 -2.78 -12.68
N LEU A 25 4.97 -2.33 -12.40
CA LEU A 25 4.12 -2.90 -11.36
C LEU A 25 3.76 -4.38 -11.59
N GLU A 26 3.72 -4.86 -12.83
CA GLU A 26 3.46 -6.28 -13.14
C GLU A 26 4.50 -7.23 -12.52
N THR A 27 5.72 -6.74 -12.28
CA THR A 27 6.83 -7.52 -11.74
C THR A 27 7.25 -7.07 -10.34
N GLU A 28 6.46 -6.21 -9.70
CA GLU A 28 6.81 -5.62 -8.42
C GLU A 28 6.66 -6.63 -7.27
N ALA A 29 7.77 -6.85 -6.54
CA ALA A 29 7.83 -7.87 -5.50
C ALA A 29 6.84 -7.61 -4.36
N ASP A 30 6.62 -6.34 -4.00
CA ASP A 30 5.67 -5.99 -2.94
C ASP A 30 4.24 -6.39 -3.32
N LEU A 31 3.85 -6.17 -4.57
CA LEU A 31 2.52 -6.53 -5.06
C LEU A 31 2.32 -8.04 -5.11
N GLN A 32 3.37 -8.80 -5.42
CA GLN A 32 3.35 -10.26 -5.33
C GLN A 32 3.16 -10.72 -3.88
N CYS A 33 3.88 -10.13 -2.91
CA CYS A 33 3.67 -10.43 -1.50
C CYS A 33 2.25 -10.06 -1.02
N PHE A 34 1.71 -8.93 -1.47
CA PHE A 34 0.34 -8.50 -1.14
C PHE A 34 -0.70 -9.47 -1.69
N LYS A 35 -0.53 -9.93 -2.93
CA LYS A 35 -1.39 -10.95 -3.52
C LYS A 35 -1.38 -12.24 -2.70
N GLU A 36 -0.20 -12.75 -2.35
CA GLU A 36 -0.05 -13.95 -1.52
C GLU A 36 -0.69 -13.78 -0.13
N SER A 37 -0.52 -12.62 0.49
CA SER A 37 -1.14 -12.32 1.78
C SER A 37 -2.67 -12.23 1.68
N ARG A 38 -3.23 -11.62 0.62
CA ARG A 38 -4.68 -11.61 0.38
C ARG A 38 -5.24 -13.01 0.15
N GLU A 39 -4.56 -13.84 -0.65
CA GLU A 39 -4.97 -15.23 -0.90
C GLU A 39 -4.97 -16.05 0.40
N ARG A 40 -3.91 -15.92 1.20
CA ARG A 40 -3.79 -16.59 2.50
C ARG A 40 -4.88 -16.17 3.49
N LEU A 41 -5.26 -14.89 3.47
CA LEU A 41 -6.25 -14.32 4.40
C LEU A 41 -7.69 -14.38 3.87
N ALA A 42 -7.92 -14.84 2.63
CA ALA A 42 -9.24 -14.85 2.00
C ALA A 42 -10.26 -15.73 2.73
N ALA A 43 -9.80 -16.74 3.47
CA ALA A 43 -10.65 -17.65 4.24
C ALA A 43 -10.89 -17.21 5.70
N ASP A 44 -10.30 -16.08 6.14
CA ASP A 44 -10.48 -15.59 7.51
C ASP A 44 -11.93 -15.06 7.69
N PRO A 45 -12.75 -15.67 8.55
CA PRO A 45 -14.15 -15.27 8.74
C PRO A 45 -14.30 -13.88 9.39
N TYR A 46 -13.25 -13.34 10.00
CA TYR A 46 -13.25 -12.03 10.64
C TYR A 46 -12.74 -10.92 9.73
N ARG A 47 -12.22 -11.26 8.55
CA ARG A 47 -11.71 -10.28 7.61
C ARG A 47 -12.86 -9.64 6.82
N PRO A 48 -12.97 -8.30 6.80
CA PRO A 48 -14.02 -7.63 6.02
C PRO A 48 -13.91 -7.97 4.52
N LEU A 49 -15.03 -8.39 3.93
CA LEU A 49 -15.11 -8.71 2.50
C LEU A 49 -15.42 -7.49 1.62
N TYR A 50 -16.05 -6.47 2.18
CA TYR A 50 -16.56 -5.31 1.42
C TYR A 50 -15.89 -3.97 1.79
N HIS A 51 -15.41 -3.83 3.02
CA HIS A 51 -14.67 -2.64 3.42
C HIS A 51 -13.19 -2.82 3.11
N PHE A 52 -12.51 -1.72 2.77
CA PHE A 52 -11.06 -1.76 2.57
C PHE A 52 -10.35 -2.33 3.81
N SER A 53 -9.43 -3.26 3.57
CA SER A 53 -8.49 -3.78 4.56
C SER A 53 -7.10 -3.89 3.91
N PRO A 54 -6.03 -3.63 4.67
CA PRO A 54 -4.66 -3.69 4.14
C PRO A 54 -4.37 -5.12 3.68
N PRO A 55 -3.48 -5.32 2.69
CA PRO A 55 -3.16 -6.66 2.19
C PRO A 55 -2.68 -7.62 3.30
N GLU A 56 -2.06 -7.08 4.36
CA GLU A 56 -1.62 -7.83 5.52
C GLU A 56 -1.54 -6.97 6.80
N ASN A 57 -1.27 -7.64 7.92
CA ASN A 57 -0.89 -7.06 9.22
C ASN A 57 -1.73 -5.84 9.69
N LEU A 58 -1.11 -4.70 10.00
CA LEU A 58 -1.75 -3.58 10.69
C LEU A 58 -1.96 -2.36 9.79
N MET A 59 -3.16 -1.79 9.88
CA MET A 59 -3.52 -0.48 9.32
C MET A 59 -4.17 0.37 10.40
N ASN A 60 -3.86 1.67 10.38
CA ASN A 60 -4.49 2.67 11.26
C ASN A 60 -5.17 3.77 10.40
N ASP A 61 -4.76 5.02 10.57
CA ASP A 61 -5.42 6.19 10.01
C ASP A 61 -5.43 6.19 8.47
N PRO A 62 -6.53 6.61 7.83
CA PRO A 62 -6.52 7.03 6.44
C PRO A 62 -5.68 8.30 6.28
N ASN A 63 -4.89 8.38 5.21
CA ASN A 63 -3.98 9.48 4.92
C ASN A 63 -4.14 9.95 3.46
N GLY A 64 -3.87 11.22 3.21
CA GLY A 64 -3.66 11.74 1.86
C GLY A 64 -4.77 11.50 0.83
N LEU A 65 -6.02 11.30 1.23
CA LEU A 65 -7.10 11.00 0.27
C LEU A 65 -7.23 12.09 -0.78
N CYS A 66 -7.16 11.71 -2.05
CA CYS A 66 -7.36 12.62 -3.17
C CYS A 66 -7.93 11.90 -4.39
N GLN A 67 -8.44 12.69 -5.33
CA GLN A 67 -8.65 12.25 -6.70
C GLN A 67 -7.54 12.84 -7.56
N TRP A 68 -6.79 12.00 -8.26
CA TRP A 68 -5.68 12.41 -9.12
C TRP A 68 -5.67 11.56 -10.39
N GLN A 69 -5.45 12.19 -11.55
CA GLN A 69 -5.41 11.52 -12.86
C GLN A 69 -6.58 10.54 -13.11
N GLY A 70 -7.78 10.92 -12.68
CA GLY A 70 -9.00 10.13 -12.90
C GLY A 70 -9.19 8.94 -11.95
N ARG A 71 -8.36 8.77 -10.92
CA ARG A 71 -8.50 7.71 -9.90
C ARG A 71 -8.65 8.30 -8.51
N TYR A 72 -9.34 7.57 -7.64
CA TYR A 72 -9.31 7.85 -6.20
C TYR A 72 -8.08 7.17 -5.58
N HIS A 73 -7.31 7.93 -4.81
CA HIS A 73 -6.15 7.45 -4.09
C HIS A 73 -6.49 7.43 -2.60
N LEU A 74 -6.29 6.28 -1.97
CA LEU A 74 -6.31 6.13 -0.52
C LEU A 74 -4.90 5.75 -0.08
N PHE A 75 -4.32 6.60 0.76
CA PHE A 75 -3.15 6.24 1.54
C PHE A 75 -3.59 5.93 2.97
N TYR A 76 -2.77 5.21 3.70
CA TYR A 76 -3.08 4.83 5.08
C TYR A 76 -1.80 4.49 5.82
N GLN A 77 -1.78 4.72 7.13
CA GLN A 77 -0.71 4.18 7.96
C GLN A 77 -0.74 2.66 7.89
N PHE A 78 0.37 2.07 7.49
CA PHE A 78 0.52 0.64 7.27
C PHE A 78 1.80 0.16 7.94
N ILE A 79 1.70 -0.94 8.68
CA ILE A 79 2.86 -1.63 9.28
C ILE A 79 2.86 -3.05 8.69
N PRO A 80 3.73 -3.34 7.71
CA PRO A 80 3.83 -4.66 7.07
C PRO A 80 4.23 -5.77 8.04
N GLU A 81 4.04 -7.03 7.61
CA GLU A 81 4.49 -8.17 8.41
C GLU A 81 6.04 -8.19 8.52
N GLY A 82 6.56 -8.31 9.74
CA GLY A 82 8.00 -8.29 9.99
C GLY A 82 8.65 -6.90 9.93
N CYS A 83 7.85 -5.83 9.90
CA CYS A 83 8.28 -4.45 10.04
C CYS A 83 7.77 -3.85 11.36
N GLU A 84 8.55 -2.95 11.96
CA GLU A 84 8.15 -2.20 13.17
C GLU A 84 7.79 -0.73 12.84
N ASP A 85 8.03 -0.31 11.61
CA ASP A 85 7.90 1.08 11.18
C ASP A 85 6.58 1.32 10.45
N ALA A 86 5.87 2.38 10.84
CA ALA A 86 4.70 2.87 10.11
C ALA A 86 5.15 3.57 8.82
N LEU A 87 4.56 3.14 7.72
CA LEU A 87 4.77 3.68 6.38
C LEU A 87 3.42 4.07 5.76
N TRP A 88 3.39 4.78 4.64
CA TRP A 88 2.12 5.01 3.92
C TRP A 88 1.87 3.88 2.92
N GLY A 89 0.90 3.03 3.23
CA GLY A 89 0.29 2.14 2.25
C GLY A 89 -0.44 2.94 1.18
N HIS A 90 -0.65 2.35 0.01
CA HIS A 90 -1.28 3.03 -1.12
C HIS A 90 -2.19 2.07 -1.89
N THR A 91 -3.42 2.51 -2.13
CA THR A 91 -4.35 1.82 -3.00
C THR A 91 -5.10 2.83 -3.87
N VAL A 92 -5.58 2.36 -5.03
CA VAL A 92 -6.38 3.17 -5.94
C VAL A 92 -7.70 2.50 -6.27
N SER A 93 -8.71 3.31 -6.56
CA SER A 93 -10.04 2.85 -6.97
C SER A 93 -10.61 3.75 -8.06
N ASP A 94 -11.44 3.17 -8.91
CA ASP A 94 -12.22 3.90 -9.91
C ASP A 94 -13.63 4.27 -9.37
N ASP A 95 -14.08 3.66 -8.25
CA ASP A 95 -15.45 3.77 -7.73
C ASP A 95 -15.59 3.87 -6.20
N LEU A 96 -14.48 3.99 -5.47
CA LEU A 96 -14.39 4.01 -3.99
C LEU A 96 -14.80 2.70 -3.29
N VAL A 97 -15.06 1.63 -4.04
CA VAL A 97 -15.50 0.32 -3.52
C VAL A 97 -14.47 -0.76 -3.86
N HIS A 98 -14.07 -0.84 -5.12
CA HIS A 98 -13.11 -1.81 -5.60
C HIS A 98 -11.70 -1.21 -5.61
N TRP A 99 -10.85 -1.75 -4.74
CA TRP A 99 -9.50 -1.22 -4.48
C TRP A 99 -8.43 -2.12 -5.10
N ARG A 100 -7.44 -1.50 -5.74
CA ARG A 100 -6.25 -2.15 -6.28
C ARG A 100 -5.04 -1.73 -5.45
N ASP A 101 -4.31 -2.69 -4.90
CA ASP A 101 -3.08 -2.40 -4.16
C ASP A 101 -2.03 -1.76 -5.08
N LEU A 102 -1.33 -0.77 -4.55
CA LEU A 102 -0.10 -0.23 -5.11
C LEU A 102 1.04 -0.40 -4.10
N PRO A 103 2.30 -0.32 -4.54
CA PRO A 103 3.42 -0.33 -3.62
C PRO A 103 3.30 0.81 -2.61
N PRO A 104 3.84 0.65 -1.39
CA PRO A 104 3.83 1.73 -0.43
C PRO A 104 4.39 3.04 -0.99
N ALA A 105 3.72 4.15 -0.67
CA ALA A 105 4.00 5.45 -1.26
C ALA A 105 5.06 6.25 -0.50
N LEU A 106 5.11 6.10 0.83
CA LEU A 106 6.07 6.79 1.68
C LEU A 106 6.71 5.80 2.63
N TYR A 107 8.05 5.71 2.56
CA TYR A 107 8.84 4.88 3.43
C TYR A 107 9.55 5.75 4.49
N PRO A 108 9.71 5.24 5.72
CA PRO A 108 10.66 5.78 6.67
C PRO A 108 12.05 5.91 6.05
N ASP A 109 12.74 7.01 6.34
CA ASP A 109 14.14 7.22 5.94
C ASP A 109 14.97 7.56 7.19
N LYS A 110 15.25 8.84 7.43
CA LYS A 110 15.94 9.28 8.66
C LYS A 110 15.05 9.15 9.89
N GLU A 111 13.77 9.43 9.73
CA GLU A 111 12.75 9.23 10.75
C GLU A 111 12.16 7.82 10.59
N LYS A 112 11.90 7.17 11.72
CA LYS A 112 11.44 5.77 11.76
C LYS A 112 9.95 5.59 11.46
N GLN A 113 9.16 6.66 11.42
CA GLN A 113 7.70 6.55 11.35
C GLN A 113 7.14 7.62 10.42
N CYS A 114 6.38 7.21 9.42
CA CYS A 114 5.60 8.10 8.56
C CYS A 114 4.18 8.23 9.13
N TRP A 115 3.99 9.22 10.00
CA TRP A 115 2.68 9.52 10.59
C TRP A 115 1.71 10.15 9.58
N SER A 116 0.49 10.42 10.06
CA SER A 116 -0.61 10.92 9.25
C SER A 116 -0.32 12.26 8.57
N GLY A 117 -0.97 12.46 7.43
CA GLY A 117 -0.84 13.67 6.64
C GLY A 117 -1.88 13.76 5.53
N GLN A 118 -1.79 14.84 4.76
CA GLN A 118 -2.71 15.18 3.67
C GLN A 118 -1.96 15.32 2.34
N THR A 119 -2.71 15.32 1.26
CA THR A 119 -2.23 15.60 -0.10
C THR A 119 -2.79 16.95 -0.57
N LEU A 120 -2.11 17.55 -1.55
CA LEU A 120 -2.60 18.71 -2.30
C LEU A 120 -2.48 18.36 -3.78
N VAL A 121 -3.56 18.52 -4.52
CA VAL A 121 -3.66 18.22 -5.96
C VAL A 121 -4.01 19.46 -6.77
#